data_AF-A0A8T4XIF2-F1
#
_entry.id   AF-A0A8T4XIF2-F1
#
_cell.length_a   1.000
_cell.length_b   1.000
_cell.length_c   1.000
_cell.angle_alpha   90.00
_cell.angle_beta   90.00
_cell.angle_gamma   90.00
#
_symmetry.space_group_name_H-M   'P 1'
#
loop_
_entity.id
_entity.type
_entity.pdbx_description
1 polymer ?
#
loop_
_entity_poly.entity_id
_entity_poly.type
_entity_poly.pdbx_seq_one_letter_code
_entity_poly.pdbx_strand_id
1 'polypeptide(L)'
;MCVESEKDNLDSPKKVAISDLSNFQFHAAYLAYSEAYDKTTDPEVREFLNQNIIALQQNKIDYQTFYRNISQYRQVDVSQLQNRVSIRTQSKSEWRNRMKRIERERRYEK
;
A
#
# COMPACT_ATOMS: atom_id res chain seq x y z
N MET A 1 -36.00 21.37 12.01
CA MET A 1 -35.29 22.44 11.29
C MET A 1 -34.13 21.80 10.54
N CYS A 2 -34.20 21.86 9.21
CA CYS A 2 -33.18 21.38 8.29
C CYS A 2 -31.99 22.35 8.26
N VAL A 3 -30.79 21.84 7.94
CA VAL A 3 -29.91 22.50 6.97
C VAL A 3 -29.39 21.42 6.03
N GLU A 4 -29.79 21.56 4.76
CA GLU A 4 -29.34 20.79 3.61
C GLU A 4 -28.20 21.51 2.88
N SER A 5 -27.66 20.83 1.87
CA SER A 5 -26.75 21.26 0.78
C SER A 5 -25.26 21.29 1.12
N GLU A 6 -24.37 20.66 0.35
CA GLU A 6 -24.15 20.80 -1.11
C GLU A 6 -23.96 19.41 -1.80
N LYS A 7 -24.81 19.02 -2.76
CA LYS A 7 -24.76 19.26 -4.22
C LYS A 7 -23.65 18.51 -4.99
N ASP A 8 -24.12 17.43 -5.63
CA ASP A 8 -23.91 17.05 -7.04
C ASP A 8 -22.49 16.77 -7.56
N ASN A 9 -22.18 15.47 -7.64
CA ASN A 9 -21.69 14.88 -8.89
C ASN A 9 -22.59 13.68 -9.24
N LEU A 10 -23.61 13.95 -10.05
CA LEU A 10 -24.49 12.96 -10.67
C LEU A 10 -23.68 12.00 -11.57
N ASP A 11 -24.10 10.74 -11.60
CA ASP A 11 -23.62 9.66 -12.49
C ASP A 11 -22.22 9.07 -12.26
N SER A 12 -21.71 9.11 -11.02
CA SER A 12 -20.58 8.24 -10.65
C SER A 12 -21.00 7.22 -9.57
N PRO A 13 -20.62 5.93 -9.70
CA PRO A 13 -21.12 4.87 -8.82
C PRO A 13 -20.70 5.11 -7.39
N LYS A 14 -21.58 5.61 -6.51
CA LYS A 14 -21.24 6.06 -5.15
C LYS A 14 -20.36 5.05 -4.40
N LYS A 15 -19.23 5.52 -3.87
CA LYS A 15 -18.27 4.70 -3.10
C LYS A 15 -18.98 3.99 -1.94
N VAL A 16 -18.69 2.70 -1.76
CA VAL A 16 -19.25 1.90 -0.68
C VAL A 16 -18.58 2.34 0.63
N ALA A 17 -19.35 2.90 1.57
CA ALA A 17 -18.88 3.26 2.90
C ALA A 17 -19.19 2.11 3.87
N ILE A 18 -18.16 1.56 4.52
CA ILE A 18 -18.32 0.44 5.45
C ILE A 18 -17.88 0.89 6.84
N SER A 19 -18.80 0.80 7.80
CA SER A 19 -18.62 1.23 9.19
C SER A 19 -17.94 0.18 10.07
N ASP A 20 -18.10 -1.11 9.73
CA ASP A 20 -17.66 -2.21 10.59
C ASP A 20 -16.28 -2.73 10.16
N LEU A 21 -15.24 -2.06 10.66
CA LEU A 21 -13.84 -2.37 10.36
C LEU A 21 -13.19 -3.30 11.41
N SER A 22 -14.00 -4.13 12.09
CA SER A 22 -13.51 -5.03 13.15
C SER A 22 -12.58 -6.12 12.64
N ASN A 23 -12.70 -6.50 11.36
CA ASN A 23 -11.81 -7.47 10.72
C ASN A 23 -10.65 -6.77 9.98
N PHE A 24 -9.43 -6.98 10.45
CA PHE A 24 -8.22 -6.42 9.85
C PHE A 24 -8.04 -6.79 8.37
N GLN A 25 -8.35 -8.03 7.98
CA GLN A 25 -8.21 -8.47 6.58
C GLN A 25 -9.17 -7.70 5.67
N PHE A 26 -10.40 -7.52 6.15
CA PHE A 26 -11.40 -6.73 5.45
C PHE A 26 -11.02 -5.25 5.38
N HIS A 27 -10.50 -4.69 6.48
CA HIS A 27 -10.02 -3.32 6.49
C HIS A 27 -8.89 -3.10 5.47
N ALA A 28 -7.92 -4.01 5.39
CA ALA A 28 -6.85 -3.95 4.41
C ALA A 28 -7.38 -4.03 2.96
N ALA A 29 -8.36 -4.91 2.72
CA ALA A 29 -9.03 -5.02 1.43
C ALA A 29 -9.80 -3.73 1.08
N TYR A 30 -10.48 -3.13 2.05
CA TYR A 30 -11.20 -1.87 1.89
C TYR A 30 -10.27 -0.71 1.56
N LEU A 31 -9.10 -0.61 2.21
CA LEU A 31 -8.09 0.39 1.87
C LEU A 31 -7.60 0.24 0.43
N ALA A 32 -7.35 -0.99 -0.01
CA ALA A 32 -6.96 -1.26 -1.40
C ALA A 32 -8.08 -0.86 -2.38
N TYR A 33 -9.33 -1.21 -2.07
CA TYR A 33 -10.51 -0.79 -2.85
C TYR A 33 -10.63 0.73 -2.93
N SER A 34 -10.50 1.41 -1.80
CA SER A 34 -10.57 2.88 -1.72
C SER A 34 -9.52 3.52 -2.62
N GLU A 35 -8.27 3.08 -2.50
CA GLU A 35 -7.16 3.58 -3.32
C GLU A 35 -7.42 3.35 -4.82
N ALA A 36 -7.92 2.17 -5.21
CA ALA A 36 -8.22 1.86 -6.60
C ALA A 36 -9.40 2.69 -7.13
N TYR A 37 -10.47 2.84 -6.33
CA TYR A 37 -11.65 3.61 -6.68
C TYR A 37 -11.33 5.10 -6.87
N ASP A 38 -10.46 5.66 -6.02
CA ASP A 38 -10.07 7.07 -6.09
C ASP A 38 -9.18 7.34 -7.32
N LYS A 39 -8.40 6.34 -7.78
CA LYS A 39 -7.54 6.43 -8.98
C LYS A 39 -8.32 6.22 -10.29
N THR A 40 -9.38 5.44 -10.29
CA THR A 40 -10.14 5.13 -11.51
C THR A 40 -11.09 6.26 -11.87
N THR A 41 -11.06 6.70 -13.12
CA THR A 41 -11.98 7.72 -13.68
C THR A 41 -13.17 7.08 -14.40
N ASP A 42 -13.02 5.82 -14.82
CA ASP A 42 -14.03 5.07 -15.56
C ASP A 42 -15.19 4.60 -14.65
N PRO A 43 -16.45 4.96 -14.96
CA PRO A 43 -17.61 4.54 -14.19
C PRO A 43 -17.82 3.02 -14.19
N GLU A 44 -17.59 2.31 -15.30
CA GLU A 44 -17.80 0.86 -15.37
C GLU A 44 -16.85 0.13 -14.41
N VAL A 45 -15.61 0.59 -14.34
CA VAL A 45 -14.60 0.06 -13.42
C VAL A 45 -14.98 0.33 -11.96
N ARG A 46 -15.54 1.50 -11.66
CA ARG A 46 -16.03 1.83 -10.31
C ARG A 46 -17.18 0.91 -9.89
N GLU A 47 -18.10 0.59 -10.78
CA GLU A 47 -19.16 -0.39 -10.51
C GLU A 47 -18.59 -1.79 -10.24
N PHE A 48 -17.63 -2.23 -11.06
CA PHE A 48 -16.96 -3.51 -10.86
C PHE A 48 -16.25 -3.59 -9.50
N LEU A 49 -15.54 -2.53 -9.10
CA LEU A 49 -14.88 -2.46 -7.80
C LEU A 49 -15.90 -2.51 -6.65
N ASN A 50 -17.04 -1.81 -6.78
CA ASN A 50 -18.13 -1.84 -5.82
C ASN A 50 -18.73 -3.25 -5.67
N GLN A 51 -18.97 -3.94 -6.79
CA GLN A 51 -19.48 -5.32 -6.78
C GLN A 51 -18.49 -6.28 -6.10
N ASN A 52 -17.19 -6.12 -6.34
CA ASN A 52 -16.16 -6.95 -5.72
C ASN A 52 -16.10 -6.77 -4.20
N ILE A 53 -16.11 -5.52 -3.69
CA ILE A 53 -16.04 -5.29 -2.24
C ILE A 53 -17.32 -5.78 -1.53
N ILE A 54 -18.49 -5.65 -2.16
CA ILE A 54 -19.76 -6.20 -1.65
C ILE A 54 -19.73 -7.73 -1.65
N ALA A 55 -19.23 -8.35 -2.72
CA ALA A 55 -19.10 -9.81 -2.79
C ALA A 55 -18.15 -10.33 -1.71
N LEU A 56 -17.07 -9.60 -1.41
CA LEU A 56 -16.14 -9.93 -0.33
C LEU A 56 -16.84 -9.81 1.04
N GLN A 57 -17.60 -8.74 1.27
CA GLN A 57 -18.36 -8.55 2.52
C GLN A 57 -19.41 -9.66 2.74
N GLN A 58 -20.04 -10.14 1.67
CA GLN A 58 -20.99 -11.25 1.70
C GLN A 58 -20.32 -12.62 1.75
N ASN A 59 -18.98 -12.69 1.85
CA ASN A 59 -18.18 -13.91 1.79
C ASN A 59 -18.47 -14.77 0.54
N LYS A 60 -18.87 -14.14 -0.58
CA LYS A 60 -19.09 -14.83 -1.86
C LYS A 60 -17.78 -15.06 -2.62
N ILE A 61 -16.77 -14.25 -2.34
CA ILE A 61 -15.43 -14.38 -2.91
C ILE A 61 -14.39 -14.37 -1.80
N ASP A 62 -13.30 -15.09 -2.04
CA ASP A 62 -12.15 -15.09 -1.14
C ASP A 62 -11.29 -13.85 -1.32
N TYR A 63 -10.53 -13.50 -0.28
CA TYR A 63 -9.57 -12.39 -0.31
C TYR A 63 -8.55 -12.52 -1.45
N GLN A 64 -8.08 -13.73 -1.75
CA GLN A 64 -7.15 -13.96 -2.86
C GLN A 64 -7.77 -13.56 -4.21
N THR A 65 -9.02 -13.96 -4.43
CA THR A 65 -9.78 -13.66 -5.64
C THR A 65 -10.05 -12.17 -5.74
N PHE A 66 -10.44 -11.52 -4.63
CA PHE A 66 -10.57 -10.08 -4.54
C PHE A 66 -9.28 -9.38 -5.00
N TYR A 67 -8.14 -9.68 -4.37
CA TYR A 67 -6.87 -9.03 -4.70
C TYR A 67 -6.43 -9.29 -6.15
N ARG A 68 -6.77 -10.44 -6.73
CA ARG A 68 -6.52 -10.72 -8.14
C ARG A 68 -7.36 -9.80 -9.05
N ASN A 69 -8.63 -9.59 -8.74
CA ASN A 69 -9.55 -8.77 -9.54
C ASN A 69 -9.20 -7.28 -9.51
N ILE A 70 -8.77 -6.77 -8.36
CA ILE A 70 -8.35 -5.36 -8.18
C ILE A 70 -6.90 -5.09 -8.61
N SER A 71 -6.08 -6.13 -8.82
CA SER A 71 -4.63 -5.98 -9.09
C SER A 71 -4.30 -5.05 -10.26
N GLN A 72 -5.16 -5.01 -11.29
CA GLN A 72 -4.97 -4.18 -12.49
C GLN A 72 -5.22 -2.69 -12.22
N TYR A 73 -6.09 -2.37 -11.27
CA TYR A 73 -6.46 -1.00 -10.91
C TYR A 73 -5.59 -0.46 -9.78
N ARG A 74 -4.93 -1.36 -9.05
CA ARG A 74 -3.96 -1.01 -8.04
C ARG A 74 -2.61 -0.79 -8.70
N GLN A 75 -2.27 0.48 -8.94
CA GLN A 75 -0.90 0.88 -9.25
C GLN A 75 -0.01 0.65 -8.02
N VAL A 76 0.36 -0.60 -7.76
CA VAL A 76 1.46 -0.92 -6.87
C VAL A 76 2.69 -0.61 -7.68
N ASP A 77 3.34 0.50 -7.34
CA ASP A 77 4.60 0.89 -7.95
C ASP A 77 5.62 -0.25 -7.68
N VAL A 78 5.79 -1.10 -8.69
CA VAL A 78 6.64 -2.31 -8.59
C VAL A 78 8.08 -1.92 -8.28
N SER A 79 8.47 -0.68 -8.59
CA SER A 79 9.77 -0.11 -8.23
C SER A 79 9.94 0.02 -6.70
N GLN A 80 8.87 0.29 -5.94
CA GLN A 80 8.92 0.37 -4.49
C GLN A 80 9.14 -1.00 -3.84
N LEU A 81 8.58 -2.07 -4.42
CA LEU A 81 8.81 -3.44 -3.96
C LEU A 81 10.26 -3.92 -4.23
N GLN A 82 10.89 -3.38 -5.28
CA GLN A 82 12.28 -3.67 -5.64
C GLN A 82 13.29 -2.82 -4.84
N ASN A 83 12.86 -1.68 -4.30
CA ASN A 83 13.65 -0.82 -3.41
C ASN A 83 13.76 -1.40 -1.98
N ARG A 84 14.29 -2.63 -1.87
CA ARG A 84 14.76 -3.14 -0.59
C ARG A 84 16.01 -2.36 -0.19
N VAL A 85 15.86 -1.41 0.74
CA VAL A 85 16.99 -0.70 1.32
C VAL A 85 17.85 -1.71 2.10
N SER A 86 18.97 -2.11 1.50
CA SER A 86 19.97 -2.93 2.18
C SER A 86 20.64 -2.09 3.25
N ILE A 87 20.35 -2.36 4.51
CA ILE A 87 21.09 -1.78 5.63
C ILE A 87 22.47 -2.42 5.63
N ARG A 88 23.49 -1.67 5.20
CA ARG A 88 24.90 -2.09 5.29
C ARG A 88 25.50 -1.62 6.61
N THR A 89 25.84 -2.55 7.49
CA THR A 89 26.62 -2.28 8.69
C THR A 89 28.11 -2.48 8.41
N GLN A 90 29.00 -1.71 9.05
CA GLN A 90 30.44 -2.01 9.02
C GLN A 90 30.73 -3.33 9.71
N SER A 91 31.61 -4.14 9.12
CA SER A 91 32.08 -5.37 9.77
C SER A 91 33.08 -5.04 10.88
N LYS A 92 32.98 -5.73 12.03
CA LYS A 92 33.96 -5.66 13.12
C LYS A 92 35.38 -5.95 12.65
N SER A 93 35.54 -6.77 11.60
CA SER A 93 36.85 -7.07 11.00
C SER A 93 37.45 -5.85 10.30
N GLU A 94 36.67 -5.16 9.48
CA GLU A 94 37.09 -3.96 8.75
C GLU A 94 37.50 -2.85 9.72
N TRP A 95 36.72 -2.64 10.78
CA TRP A 95 37.06 -1.67 11.82
C TRP A 95 38.40 -1.98 12.50
N ARG A 96 38.64 -3.25 12.88
CA ARG A 96 39.90 -3.67 13.50
C ARG A 96 41.10 -3.46 12.56
N ASN A 97 40.95 -3.79 11.28
CA ASN A 97 42.00 -3.61 10.29
C ASN A 97 42.31 -2.12 10.07
N ARG A 98 41.27 -1.27 10.04
CA ARG A 98 41.43 0.19 9.96
C ARG A 98 42.19 0.75 11.17
N MET A 99 41.84 0.33 12.38
CA MET A 99 42.53 0.77 13.60
C MET A 99 44.01 0.33 13.61
N LYS A 100 44.31 -0.93 13.26
CA LYS A 100 45.69 -1.42 13.14
C LYS A 100 46.51 -0.63 12.11
N ARG A 101 45.88 -0.17 11.02
CA ARG A 101 46.54 0.66 10.01
C ARG A 101 46.89 2.04 10.58
N ILE A 102 45.92 2.72 11.19
CA ILE A 102 46.11 4.03 11.82
C ILE A 102 47.23 3.96 12.87
N GLU A 103 47.25 2.89 13.67
CA GLU A 103 48.28 2.74 14.69
C GLU A 103 49.67 2.49 14.10
N ARG A 104 49.77 1.77 12.97
CA ARG A 104 51.05 1.63 12.24
C ARG A 104 51.51 2.97 11.69
N GLU A 105 50.63 3.72 11.03
CA GLU A 105 50.96 5.03 10.46
C GLU A 105 51.49 5.97 11.56
N ARG A 106 50.81 6.06 12.72
CA ARG A 106 51.29 6.85 13.88
C ARG A 106 52.67 6.45 14.40
N ARG A 107 53.08 5.18 14.25
CA ARG A 107 54.42 4.73 14.69
C ARG A 107 55.53 5.20 13.77
N TYR A 108 55.22 5.44 12.50
CA TYR A 108 56.18 5.83 11.47
C TYR A 108 56.05 7.30 11.05
N GLU A 109 55.13 8.06 11.65
CA GLU A 109 54.90 9.49 11.43
C GLU A 109 55.90 10.39 12.21
N LYS A 110 57.12 9.88 12.45
CA LYS A 110 58.15 10.53 13.26
C LYS A 110 59.31 11.02 12.41
#